data_AF-X5YB97-F1
#
_entry.id   AF-X5YB97-F1
#
_cell.length_a   1.000
_cell.length_b   1.000
_cell.length_c   1.000
_cell.angle_alpha   90.00
_cell.angle_beta   90.00
_cell.angle_gamma   90.00
#
_symmetry.space_group_name_H-M   'P 1'
#
loop_
_entity.id
_entity.type
_entity.pdbx_description
1 polymer ?
#
loop_
_entity_poly.entity_id
_entity_poly.type
_entity_poly.pdbx_seq_one_letter_code
_entity_poly.pdbx_strand_id
1 'polypeptide(L)' 'MQGDWTDPEAYAHMQGYEPAEFAAEYLIRNDDFVAECGQLSSHLPGAVEPVGLPDFIARWGARFHRHR' A
#
# COMPACT_ATOMS: atom_id res chain seq x y z
N MET A 1 -12.75 -4.33 13.68
CA MET A 1 -12.04 -3.10 14.07
C MET A 1 -10.64 -3.22 13.52
N GLN A 2 -10.28 -2.44 12.49
CA GLN A 2 -8.87 -2.25 12.16
C GLN A 2 -8.25 -1.61 13.41
N GLY A 3 -7.29 -2.31 14.04
CA GLY A 3 -6.59 -1.80 15.22
C GLY A 3 -5.90 -0.47 14.90
N ASP A 4 -5.58 0.29 15.95
CA ASP A 4 -4.77 1.50 15.82
C ASP A 4 -3.46 1.13 15.11
N TRP A 5 -3.29 1.58 13.86
CA TRP A 5 -2.13 1.24 13.05
C TRP A 5 -0.85 1.89 13.59
N THR A 6 -0.97 2.85 14.53
CA THR A 6 0.15 3.43 15.24
C THR A 6 0.59 2.60 16.44
N ASP A 7 -0.19 1.58 16.84
CA ASP A 7 0.15 0.65 17.92
C ASP A 7 1.16 -0.41 17.43
N PRO A 8 2.40 -0.44 17.97
CA PRO A 8 3.38 -1.46 17.64
C PRO A 8 2.92 -2.89 17.97
N GLU A 9 2.08 -3.10 18.99
CA GLU A 9 1.59 -4.42 19.36
C GLU A 9 0.69 -5.03 18.27
N ALA A 10 0.02 -4.18 17.48
CA ALA A 10 -0.77 -4.61 16.33
C ALA A 10 0.05 -5.36 15.28
N TYR A 11 1.39 -5.20 15.28
CA TYR A 11 2.32 -5.83 14.34
C TYR A 11 3.11 -7.00 14.94
N ALA A 12 2.92 -7.34 16.22
CA ALA A 12 3.71 -8.38 16.88
C ALA A 12 3.63 -9.75 16.17
N HIS A 13 2.48 -10.06 15.57
CA HIS A 13 2.28 -11.29 14.80
C HIS A 13 2.95 -11.29 13.42
N MET A 14 3.45 -10.14 12.94
CA MET A 14 4.09 -9.96 11.64
C MET A 14 5.62 -10.00 11.71
N GLN A 15 6.22 -10.32 12.86
CA GLN A 15 7.68 -10.35 13.02
C GLN A 15 8.40 -11.31 12.07
N GLY A 16 7.70 -12.31 11.52
CA GLY A 16 8.24 -13.26 10.55
C GLY A 16 7.94 -12.94 9.08
N TYR A 17 7.29 -11.81 8.79
CA TYR A 17 6.89 -11.44 7.43
C TYR A 17 8.11 -10.99 6.64
N GLU A 18 8.14 -11.32 5.35
CA GLU A 18 9.10 -10.70 4.45
C GLU A 18 8.82 -9.19 4.35
N PRO A 19 9.84 -8.35 4.08
CA PRO A 19 9.67 -6.90 4.02
C PRO A 19 8.55 -6.43 3.08
N ALA A 20 8.34 -7.15 1.97
CA ALA A 20 7.27 -6.87 1.03
C ALA A 20 5.87 -7.19 1.60
N GLU A 21 5.76 -8.29 2.37
CA GLU A 21 4.51 -8.70 3.00
C GLU A 21 4.13 -7.73 4.13
N PHE A 22 5.11 -7.33 4.95
CA PHE A 22 4.91 -6.32 5.98
C PHE A 22 4.48 -4.97 5.38
N ALA A 23 5.14 -4.53 4.30
CA ALA A 23 4.78 -3.28 3.63
C ALA A 23 3.36 -3.32 3.03
N ALA A 24 2.95 -4.46 2.47
CA ALA A 24 1.59 -4.63 1.96
C ALA A 24 0.56 -4.51 3.10
N GLU A 25 0.79 -5.19 4.22
CA GLU A 25 -0.08 -5.11 5.40
C GLU A 25 -0.16 -3.69 5.98
N TYR A 26 0.96 -2.98 6.03
CA TYR A 26 0.98 -1.60 6.48
C TYR A 26 0.18 -0.68 5.55
N LEU A 27 0.34 -0.82 4.24
CA LEU A 27 -0.35 0.01 3.25
C LEU A 27 -1.88 -0.20 3.29
N ILE A 28 -2.37 -1.43 3.38
CA ILE A 28 -3.83 -1.71 3.39
C ILE A 28 -4.55 -1.20 4.65
N ARG A 29 -3.81 -0.80 5.70
CA ARG A 29 -4.35 -0.18 6.93
C ARG A 29 -4.33 1.34 6.89
N ASN A 30 -3.70 1.94 5.88
CA ASN A 30 -3.67 3.38 5.69
C ASN A 30 -4.91 3.83 4.88
N ASP A 31 -5.77 4.64 5.49
CA ASP A 31 -7.02 5.08 4.87
C ASP A 31 -6.80 5.91 3.59
N ASP A 32 -5.74 6.72 3.54
CA ASP A 32 -5.40 7.52 2.35
C ASP A 32 -4.97 6.63 1.18
N PHE A 33 -4.17 5.59 1.46
CA PHE A 33 -3.79 4.59 0.46
C PHE A 33 -5.03 3.86 -0.09
N VAL A 34 -5.92 3.40 0.80
CA VAL A 34 -7.15 2.69 0.40
C VAL A 34 -8.06 3.60 -0.43
N ALA A 35 -8.21 4.87 -0.05
CA ALA A 35 -9.00 5.85 -0.79
C ALA A 35 -8.43 6.12 -2.19
N GLU A 36 -7.12 6.31 -2.33
CA GLU A 36 -6.46 6.50 -3.63
C GLU A 36 -6.53 5.25 -4.51
N CYS A 37 -6.39 4.05 -3.93
CA CYS A 37 -6.63 2.79 -4.65
C CYS A 37 -8.05 2.71 -5.23
N GLY A 38 -9.06 3.13 -4.47
CA GLY A 38 -10.44 3.18 -4.92
C GLY A 38 -10.65 4.16 -6.08
N GLN A 39 -10.04 5.35 -5.99
CA GLN A 39 -10.07 6.35 -7.07
C GLN A 39 -9.44 5.80 -8.35
N LEU A 40 -8.24 5.23 -8.27
CA LEU A 40 -7.56 4.61 -9.40
C LEU A 40 -8.38 3.47 -10.04
N SER A 41 -9.01 2.63 -9.21
CA SER A 41 -9.85 1.53 -9.67
C SER A 41 -11.14 2.01 -10.34
N SER A 42 -11.70 3.13 -9.91
CA SER A 42 -12.92 3.71 -10.49
C SER A 42 -12.70 4.37 -11.86
N HIS A 43 -11.45 4.68 -12.21
CA HIS A 43 -11.09 5.32 -13.48
C HIS A 43 -10.96 4.36 -14.69
N LEU A 44 -11.20 3.05 -14.51
CA LEU A 44 -11.11 2.05 -15.60
C LEU A 44 -12.49 1.49 -15.95
N PRO A 45 -13.06 1.95 -17.08
CA PRO A 45 -12.89 1.20 -18.32
C PRO A 45 -12.50 2.10 -19.51
N GLY A 46 -11.28 1.90 -20.04
CA GLY A 46 -10.87 2.39 -21.36
C GLY A 46 -9.70 3.40 -21.41
N ALA A 47 -9.17 3.86 -20.28
CA ALA A 47 -7.98 4.71 -20.26
C ALA A 47 -6.69 3.87 -20.41
N VAL A 48 -5.83 4.26 -21.37
CA VAL A 48 -4.57 3.56 -21.72
C VAL A 48 -3.50 3.67 -20.62
N GLU A 49 -3.61 4.64 -19.72
CA GLU A 49 -2.98 4.62 -18.40
C GLU A 49 -3.88 5.38 -17.41
N PRO A 50 -4.01 4.93 -16.15
CA PRO A 50 -4.67 5.73 -15.13
C PRO A 50 -3.86 7.02 -14.92
N VAL A 51 -4.48 8.17 -15.20
CA VAL A 51 -3.91 9.48 -14.86
C VAL A 51 -3.58 9.48 -13.36
N GLY A 52 -2.31 9.77 -13.01
CA GLY A 52 -1.84 9.77 -11.62
C GLY A 52 -1.16 8.48 -11.16
N LEU A 53 -1.06 7.44 -12.00
CA LEU A 53 -0.34 6.21 -11.66
C LEU A 53 1.15 6.44 -11.32
N PRO A 54 1.91 7.30 -12.05
CA PRO A 54 3.31 7.58 -11.68
C PRO A 54 3.44 8.24 -10.30
N ASP A 55 2.56 9.19 -9.99
CA ASP A 55 2.55 9.88 -8.70
C ASP A 55 2.14 8.95 -7.56
N PHE A 56 1.17 8.06 -7.82
CA PHE A 56 0.77 7.01 -6.88
C PHE A 56 1.92 6.06 -6.59
N ILE A 57 2.63 5.56 -7.61
CA ILE A 57 3.81 4.70 -7.43
C ILE A 57 4.92 5.46 -6.70
N ALA A 58 5.14 6.74 -6.98
CA ALA A 58 6.15 7.53 -6.27
C ALA A 58 5.83 7.67 -4.77
N ARG A 59 4.54 7.81 -4.42
CA ARG A 59 4.05 7.99 -3.05
C ARG A 59 3.98 6.68 -2.26
N TRP A 60 3.39 5.64 -2.84
CA TRP A 60 3.04 4.39 -2.16
C TRP A 60 3.85 3.17 -2.61
N GLY A 61 4.54 3.27 -3.75
CA GLY A 61 5.31 2.17 -4.31
C GLY A 61 6.43 1.72 -3.38
N ALA A 62 6.48 0.42 -3.12
CA ALA A 62 7.51 -0.19 -2.30
C ALA A 62 8.89 0.00 -2.95
N ARG A 63 9.81 0.67 -2.25
CA ARG A 63 11.16 0.98 -2.74
C ARG A 63 12.17 -0.11 -2.40
N PHE A 64 11.74 -1.35 -2.24
CA PHE A 64 12.65 -2.45 -1.97
C PHE A 64 13.53 -2.67 -3.19
N HIS A 65 14.79 -2.24 -3.08
CA HIS A 65 15.79 -2.59 -4.05
C HIS A 65 16.04 -4.07 -3.84
N ARG A 66 15.75 -4.92 -4.85
CA ARG A 66 16.24 -6.30 -4.84
C ARG A 66 17.76 -6.22 -4.75
N HIS A 67 18.32 -6.38 -3.55
CA HIS A 67 19.71 -6.77 -3.41
C HIS A 67 19.79 -8.17 -4.02
N ARG A 68 20.34 -8.22 -5.24
CA ARG A 68 20.69 -9.45 -5.93
C ARG A 68 22.03 -9.94 -5.42
#